data_AF-S7VWP1-F1
#
_entry.id   AF-S7VWP1-F1
#
_cell.length_a   1.000
_cell.length_b   1.000
_cell.length_c   1.000
_cell.angle_alpha   90.00
_cell.angle_beta   90.00
_cell.angle_gamma   90.00
#
_symmetry.space_group_name_H-M   'P 1'
#
loop_
_entity.id
_entity.type
_entity.pdbx_description
1 polymer ?
#
loop_
_entity_poly.entity_id
_entity_poly.type
_entity_poly.pdbx_seq_one_letter_code
_entity_poly.pdbx_strand_id
1 'polypeptide(L)'
;MGRIPVFIDTDCRLPLDWEINWSKHVVWVRSSKAKVIEKSIAEFHKQLSPSDFITLQSDNRMLWEKYMNRNAFFKEIHDAFKH
;
A
#
# COMPACT_ATOMS: atom_id res chain seq x y z
N MET A 1 -8.90 -3.77 -12.03
CA MET A 1 -8.20 -4.36 -10.86
C MET A 1 -7.15 -3.36 -10.36
N GLY A 2 -6.95 -3.24 -9.06
CA GLY A 2 -5.94 -2.35 -8.47
C GLY A 2 -4.54 -2.93 -8.64
N ARG A 3 -3.53 -2.08 -8.82
CA ARG A 3 -2.13 -2.51 -8.81
C ARG A 3 -1.68 -2.67 -7.36
N ILE A 4 -0.81 -3.64 -7.11
CA ILE A 4 -0.14 -3.81 -5.81
C ILE A 4 1.12 -2.94 -5.85
N PRO A 5 1.22 -1.87 -5.06
CA PRO A 5 2.38 -1.00 -5.08
C PRO A 5 3.61 -1.70 -4.50
N VAL A 6 4.79 -1.31 -4.96
CA VAL A 6 6.04 -1.63 -4.29
C VAL A 6 6.46 -0.41 -3.48
N PHE A 7 6.59 -0.58 -2.17
CA PHE A 7 7.02 0.47 -1.27
C PHE A 7 8.45 0.21 -0.80
N ILE A 8 9.33 1.19 -1.02
CA ILE A 8 10.69 1.18 -0.49
C ILE A 8 10.70 2.03 0.77
N ASP A 9 10.89 1.37 1.91
CA ASP A 9 10.95 1.99 3.23
C ASP A 9 12.31 2.66 3.42
N THR A 10 12.31 3.97 3.18
CA THR A 10 13.43 4.89 3.39
C THR A 10 13.25 5.71 4.68
N ASP A 11 12.56 5.17 5.69
CA ASP A 11 12.23 5.88 6.94
C ASP A 11 11.31 7.09 6.70
N CYS A 12 10.19 6.87 6.00
CA CYS A 12 9.17 7.89 5.74
C CYS A 12 7.82 7.49 6.33
N ARG A 13 6.99 8.50 6.63
CA ARG A 13 5.59 8.28 7.01
C ARG A 13 4.72 8.11 5.78
N LEU A 14 3.85 7.11 5.80
CA LEU A 14 2.87 6.89 4.74
C LEU A 14 1.62 7.76 4.98
N PRO A 15 0.89 8.12 3.91
CA PRO A 15 -0.34 8.89 4.06
C PRO A 15 -1.38 8.13 4.89
N LEU A 16 -2.02 8.82 5.83
CA LEU A 16 -3.06 8.27 6.71
C LEU A 16 -2.60 6.99 7.44
N ASP A 17 -1.35 6.94 7.90
CA ASP A 17 -0.77 5.76 8.59
C ASP A 17 -1.47 5.39 9.91
N TRP A 18 -2.26 6.32 10.47
CA TRP A 18 -3.16 6.06 11.60
C TRP A 18 -4.41 5.24 11.24
N GLU A 19 -4.82 5.25 9.97
CA GLU A 19 -6.05 4.61 9.48
C GLU A 19 -5.74 3.41 8.58
N ILE A 20 -4.66 3.46 7.80
CA ILE A 20 -4.35 2.46 6.77
C ILE A 20 -3.21 1.55 7.22
N ASN A 21 -3.49 0.25 7.30
CA ASN A 21 -2.46 -0.76 7.51
C ASN A 21 -1.74 -1.11 6.20
N TRP A 22 -0.78 -0.27 5.82
CA TRP A 22 -0.06 -0.37 4.56
C TRP A 22 0.67 -1.70 4.32
N SER A 23 1.11 -2.38 5.38
CA SER A 23 1.78 -3.70 5.26
C SER A 23 0.89 -4.78 4.62
N LYS A 24 -0.44 -4.58 4.61
CA LYS A 24 -1.40 -5.48 3.95
C LYS A 24 -1.62 -5.16 2.46
N HIS A 25 -1.18 -4.00 1.98
CA HIS A 25 -1.53 -3.50 0.66
C HIS A 25 -0.36 -3.43 -0.31
N VAL A 26 0.87 -3.34 0.19
CA VAL A 26 2.08 -3.11 -0.62
C VAL A 26 3.09 -4.25 -0.48
N VAL A 27 3.94 -4.40 -1.50
CA VAL A 27 5.20 -5.11 -1.35
C VAL A 27 6.13 -4.22 -0.53
N TRP A 28 6.37 -4.58 0.73
CA TRP A 28 7.23 -3.81 1.63
C TRP A 28 8.69 -4.20 1.47
N VAL A 29 9.53 -3.25 1.01
CA VAL A 29 10.96 -3.47 0.81
C VAL A 29 11.74 -2.49 1.67
N ARG A 30 12.55 -3.01 2.60
CA ARG A 30 13.48 -2.15 3.36
C ARG A 30 14.51 -1.53 2.43
N SER A 31 14.84 -0.25 2.61
CA SER A 31 15.87 0.46 1.83
C SER A 31 17.22 -0.27 1.79
N SER A 32 17.62 -0.93 2.88
CA SER A 32 18.83 -1.77 2.93
C SER A 32 18.83 -2.95 1.94
N LYS A 33 17.65 -3.37 1.48
CA LYS A 33 17.45 -4.42 0.48
C LYS A 33 17.10 -3.89 -0.91
N ALA A 34 17.16 -2.57 -1.14
CA ALA A 34 16.79 -1.97 -2.43
C ALA A 34 17.61 -2.51 -3.62
N LYS A 35 18.87 -2.93 -3.38
CA LYS A 35 19.73 -3.55 -4.41
C LYS A 35 19.28 -4.96 -4.85
N VAL A 36 18.36 -5.58 -4.11
CA VAL A 36 17.79 -6.91 -4.37
C VAL A 36 16.26 -6.86 -4.38
N ILE A 37 15.71 -5.74 -4.88
CA ILE A 37 14.27 -5.46 -4.91
C ILE A 37 13.51 -6.51 -5.72
N GLU A 38 14.11 -7.01 -6.80
CA GLU A 38 13.54 -8.05 -7.67
C GLU A 38 13.27 -9.35 -6.90
N LYS A 39 14.19 -9.74 -6.01
CA LYS A 39 14.01 -10.91 -5.14
C LYS A 39 12.89 -10.69 -4.13
N SER A 40 12.85 -9.51 -3.53
CA SER A 40 11.82 -9.15 -2.54
C SER A 40 10.41 -9.18 -3.16
N ILE A 41 10.26 -8.65 -4.38
CA ILE A 41 9.00 -8.70 -5.14
C ILE A 41 8.63 -10.14 -5.48
N ALA A 42 9.57 -10.93 -6.00
CA ALA A 42 9.32 -12.32 -6.36
C ALA A 42 8.94 -13.18 -5.14
N GLU A 43 9.61 -13.01 -4.01
CA GLU A 43 9.32 -13.71 -2.75
C GLU A 43 7.94 -13.35 -2.20
N PHE A 44 7.54 -12.08 -2.27
CA PHE A 44 6.20 -11.65 -1.87
C PHE A 44 5.13 -12.35 -2.71
N HIS A 45 5.26 -12.32 -4.05
CA HIS A 45 4.25 -12.93 -4.92
C HIS A 45 4.20 -14.46 -4.83
N LYS A 46 5.32 -15.12 -4.52
CA LYS A 46 5.35 -16.57 -4.27
C LYS A 46 4.56 -17.00 -3.04
N GLN A 47 4.32 -16.10 -2.08
CA GLN A 47 3.54 -16.38 -0.88
C GLN A 47 2.03 -16.28 -1.12
N LEU A 48 1.60 -15.69 -2.24
CA LEU A 48 0.19 -15.49 -2.56
C LEU A 48 -0.33 -16.65 -3.42
N SER A 49 -1.49 -17.18 -3.05
CA SER A 49 -2.26 -17.99 -3.99
C SER A 49 -2.85 -17.09 -5.10
N PRO A 50 -3.28 -17.67 -6.24
CA PRO A 50 -3.96 -16.91 -7.27
C PRO A 50 -5.18 -16.14 -6.75
N SER A 51 -5.95 -16.73 -5.82
CA SER A 51 -7.08 -16.03 -5.18
C SER A 51 -6.63 -14.90 -4.27
N ASP A 52 -5.58 -15.08 -3.47
CA ASP A 52 -5.07 -14.02 -2.59
C ASP A 52 -4.55 -12.83 -3.40
N PHE A 53 -3.93 -13.11 -4.54
CA PHE A 53 -3.46 -12.08 -5.47
C PHE A 53 -4.63 -11.23 -6.00
N ILE A 54 -5.72 -11.87 -6.45
CA ILE A 54 -6.91 -11.16 -6.95
C ILE A 54 -7.61 -10.37 -5.83
N THR A 55 -7.70 -10.96 -4.63
CA THR A 55 -8.23 -10.29 -3.44
C THR A 55 -7.41 -9.05 -3.12
N LEU A 56 -6.08 -9.17 -3.05
CA LEU A 56 -5.18 -8.06 -2.77
C LEU A 56 -5.26 -6.94 -3.82
N GLN A 57 -5.45 -7.28 -5.10
CA GLN A 57 -5.69 -6.30 -6.16
C GLN A 57 -7.02 -5.57 -6.00
N SER A 58 -8.05 -6.28 -5.53
CA SER A 58 -9.37 -5.72 -5.27
C SER A 58 -9.33 -4.80 -4.04
N ASP A 59 -8.66 -5.23 -2.98
CA ASP A 59 -8.44 -4.44 -1.76
C ASP A 59 -7.67 -3.15 -2.04
N ASN A 60 -6.61 -3.22 -2.86
CA ASN A 60 -5.87 -2.02 -3.29
C ASN A 60 -6.75 -1.07 -4.12
N ARG A 61 -7.67 -1.59 -4.94
CA ARG A 61 -8.61 -0.74 -5.68
C ARG A 61 -9.58 -0.04 -4.73
N MET A 62 -10.14 -0.76 -3.77
CA MET A 62 -11.06 -0.20 -2.78
C MET A 62 -10.36 0.84 -1.90
N LEU A 63 -9.13 0.59 -1.46
CA LEU A 63 -8.32 1.56 -0.72
C LEU A 63 -8.13 2.86 -1.52
N TRP A 64 -7.85 2.74 -2.83
CA TRP A 64 -7.70 3.91 -3.68
C TRP A 64 -8.99 4.73 -3.80
N GLU A 65 -10.11 4.07 -4.06
CA GLU A 65 -11.41 4.70 -4.16
C GLU A 65 -11.87 5.32 -2.83
N LYS A 66 -11.54 4.68 -1.70
CA LYS A 66 -11.95 5.14 -0.38
C LYS A 66 -11.10 6.27 0.16
N TYR A 67 -9.78 6.26 -0.08
CA TYR A 67 -8.86 7.16 0.64
C TYR A 67 -7.85 7.90 -0.25
N MET A 68 -7.38 7.32 -1.35
CA MET A 68 -6.20 7.85 -2.07
C MET A 68 -6.53 8.64 -3.35
N ASN A 69 -7.79 8.71 -3.75
CA ASN A 69 -8.18 9.71 -4.75
C ASN A 69 -8.18 11.12 -4.12
N ARG A 70 -8.00 12.14 -4.96
CA ARG A 70 -7.89 13.55 -4.53
C ARG A 70 -8.98 13.95 -3.53
N ASN A 71 -10.25 13.73 -3.89
CA ASN A 71 -11.36 14.21 -3.09
C ASN A 71 -11.44 13.49 -1.74
N ALA A 72 -11.29 12.16 -1.75
CA ALA A 72 -11.28 11.36 -0.53
C ALA A 72 -10.12 11.77 0.38
N PHE A 73 -8.90 11.86 -0.15
CA PHE A 73 -7.72 12.19 0.66
C PHE A 73 -7.86 13.54 1.36
N PHE A 74 -8.26 14.59 0.64
CA PHE A 74 -8.44 15.91 1.24
C PHE A 74 -9.59 15.96 2.25
N LYS A 75 -10.63 15.13 2.06
CA LYS A 75 -11.70 14.99 3.06
C LYS A 75 -11.16 14.39 4.36
N GLU A 76 -10.42 13.27 4.29
CA GLU A 76 -9.85 12.63 5.48
C GLU A 76 -8.89 13.56 6.23
N ILE A 77 -8.05 14.30 5.49
CA ILE A 77 -7.17 15.31 6.09
C ILE A 77 -7.97 16.44 6.73
N HIS A 78 -8.97 17.00 6.03
CA HIS A 78 -9.83 18.03 6.61
C HIS A 78 -10.47 17.55 7.91
N ASP A 79 -11.08 16.36 7.90
CA ASP A 79 -11.77 15.81 9.07
C ASP A 79 -10.81 15.53 10.23
N ALA A 80 -9.57 15.13 9.95
CA ALA A 80 -8.52 14.93 10.96
C ALA A 80 -8.03 16.24 11.61
N PHE A 81 -8.16 17.38 10.94
CA PHE A 81 -7.67 18.68 11.43
C PHE A 81 -8.78 19.70 11.73
N LYS A 82 -10.06 19.31 11.67
CA LYS A 82 -11.23 20.19 11.82
C LYS A 82 -11.48 20.70 13.26
N HIS A 83 -10.46 20.71 14.11
CA HIS A 83 -10.56 21.17 15.50
C HIS A 83 -10.57 22.70 15.60
#